data_AF-A0A4U3LU01-F1
#
_entry.id   AF-A0A4U3LU01-F1
#
_cell.length_a   1.000
_cell.length_b   1.000
_cell.length_c   1.000
_cell.angle_alpha   90.00
_cell.angle_beta   90.00
_cell.angle_gamma   90.00
#
_symmetry.space_group_name_H-M   'P 1'
#
loop_
_entity.id
_entity.type
_entity.pdbx_description
1 polymer ?
#
loop_
_entity_poly.entity_id
_entity_poly.type
_entity_poly.pdbx_seq_one_letter_code
_entity_poly.pdbx_strand_id
1 'polypeptide(L)'
;MAGWESLRVDLRRLHEEAPEALVVLPDPDSERRERPIRIDLAAWATDIAAELKAEYGDLVELRVGAMTFPAKQLWVNEYSRQLRGAPAERAGLDVRAATPLSVRTGRSPRKDVLVTNRTDHEQVLLTMGELGSRVTDGSGNVVGMFVGPQPLPRVGFRLGLMGAGLCLC
;
A
#
# COMPACT_ATOMS: atom_id res chain seq x y z
N MET A 1 -25.95 -22.07 -6.50
CA MET A 1 -25.16 -21.14 -5.67
C MET A 1 -23.73 -21.62 -5.71
N ALA A 2 -22.80 -20.77 -6.16
CA ALA A 2 -21.39 -21.10 -6.16
C ALA A 2 -20.92 -21.28 -4.70
N GLY A 3 -20.21 -22.37 -4.43
CA GLY A 3 -19.75 -22.74 -3.09
C GLY A 3 -18.24 -22.53 -2.94
N TRP A 4 -17.70 -22.92 -1.79
CA TRP A 4 -16.25 -22.87 -1.52
C TRP A 4 -15.42 -23.60 -2.58
N GLU A 5 -15.88 -24.78 -3.04
CA GLU A 5 -15.16 -25.55 -4.07
C GLU A 5 -15.05 -24.80 -5.40
N SER A 6 -16.11 -24.11 -5.83
CA SER A 6 -16.07 -23.26 -7.03
C SER A 6 -15.12 -22.08 -6.83
N LEU A 7 -15.25 -21.38 -5.69
CA LEU A 7 -14.38 -20.25 -5.35
C LEU A 7 -12.91 -20.65 -5.31
N ARG A 8 -12.58 -21.85 -4.83
CA ARG A 8 -11.21 -22.36 -4.77
C ARG A 8 -10.60 -22.54 -6.15
N VAL A 9 -11.38 -23.03 -7.12
CA VAL A 9 -10.93 -23.16 -8.51
C VAL A 9 -10.64 -21.79 -9.11
N ASP A 10 -11.55 -20.84 -8.92
CA ASP A 10 -11.38 -19.48 -9.47
C ASP A 10 -10.23 -18.72 -8.80
N LEU A 11 -10.04 -18.88 -7.50
CA LEU A 11 -8.91 -18.28 -6.79
C LEU A 11 -7.56 -18.86 -7.25
N ARG A 12 -7.50 -20.16 -7.55
CA ARG A 12 -6.29 -20.78 -8.12
C ARG A 12 -6.00 -20.23 -9.51
N ARG A 13 -7.02 -20.16 -10.37
CA ARG A 13 -6.91 -19.57 -11.70
C ARG A 13 -6.47 -18.10 -11.63
N LEU A 14 -7.07 -17.31 -10.74
CA LEU A 14 -6.70 -15.91 -10.53
C LEU A 14 -5.25 -15.77 -10.05
N HIS A 15 -4.77 -16.70 -9.20
CA HIS A 15 -3.37 -16.71 -8.78
C HIS A 15 -2.39 -17.01 -9.92
N GLU A 16 -2.80 -17.83 -10.89
CA GLU A 16 -2.00 -18.12 -12.09
C GLU A 16 -2.02 -16.96 -13.09
N GLU A 17 -3.19 -16.35 -13.31
CA GLU A 17 -3.38 -15.30 -14.34
C GLU A 17 -2.95 -13.90 -13.88
N ALA A 18 -3.17 -13.57 -12.60
CA ALA A 18 -2.89 -12.25 -12.02
C ALA A 18 -2.44 -12.39 -10.55
N PRO A 19 -1.26 -12.99 -10.29
CA PRO A 19 -0.77 -13.22 -8.93
C PRO A 19 -0.70 -11.94 -8.10
N GLU A 20 -0.42 -10.79 -8.72
CA GLU A 20 -0.29 -9.50 -8.06
C GLU A 20 -1.63 -8.84 -7.70
N ALA A 21 -2.76 -9.42 -8.14
CA ALA A 21 -4.09 -8.99 -7.71
C ALA A 21 -4.43 -9.53 -6.31
N LEU A 22 -3.86 -10.66 -5.90
CA LEU A 22 -4.13 -11.32 -4.61
C LEU A 22 -3.08 -10.90 -3.57
N VAL A 23 -3.48 -10.10 -2.59
CA VAL A 23 -2.59 -9.60 -1.53
C VAL A 23 -2.60 -10.52 -0.32
N VAL A 24 -3.79 -10.97 0.09
CA VAL A 24 -3.95 -11.99 1.13
C VAL A 24 -4.92 -13.04 0.60
N LEU A 25 -4.38 -14.23 0.36
CA LEU A 25 -5.15 -15.38 -0.08
C LEU A 25 -5.50 -16.27 1.13
N PRO A 26 -6.77 -16.66 1.32
CA PRO A 26 -7.09 -17.76 2.21
C PRO A 26 -6.43 -19.04 1.70
N ASP A 27 -5.73 -19.78 2.56
CA ASP A 27 -5.11 -21.07 2.17
C ASP A 27 -6.15 -21.96 1.47
N PRO A 28 -6.00 -22.19 0.14
CA PRO A 28 -6.99 -22.92 -0.64
C PRO A 28 -7.07 -24.39 -0.19
N ASP A 29 -6.02 -24.92 0.45
CA ASP A 29 -5.97 -26.31 0.88
C ASP A 29 -6.54 -26.54 2.28
N SER A 30 -6.99 -25.47 2.94
CA SER A 30 -7.67 -25.55 4.23
C SER A 30 -9.16 -25.90 4.09
N GLU A 31 -9.64 -26.83 4.93
CA GLU A 31 -11.09 -27.05 5.10
C GLU A 31 -11.71 -25.86 5.85
N ARG A 32 -11.94 -24.75 5.15
CA ARG A 32 -12.52 -23.55 5.78
C ARG A 32 -13.98 -23.77 6.15
N ARG A 33 -14.26 -23.58 7.44
CA ARG A 33 -15.63 -23.55 8.02
C ARG A 33 -16.13 -22.14 8.30
N GLU A 34 -15.24 -21.14 8.28
CA GLU A 34 -15.59 -19.74 8.56
C GLU A 34 -16.15 -19.06 7.31
N ARG A 35 -17.40 -18.61 7.43
CA ARG A 35 -18.07 -17.75 6.46
C ARG A 35 -18.39 -16.42 7.16
N PRO A 36 -18.21 -15.27 6.50
CA PRO A 36 -17.78 -15.09 5.11
C PRO A 36 -16.27 -15.31 4.90
N ILE A 37 -15.90 -15.71 3.69
CA ILE A 37 -14.51 -15.94 3.28
C ILE A 37 -13.89 -14.59 2.93
N ARG A 38 -12.92 -14.16 3.72
CA ARG A 38 -12.21 -12.91 3.48
C ARG A 38 -11.13 -13.08 2.41
N ILE A 39 -11.13 -12.16 1.44
CA ILE A 39 -10.14 -12.06 0.36
C ILE A 39 -9.67 -10.60 0.27
N ASP A 40 -8.35 -10.39 0.36
CA ASP A 40 -7.77 -9.05 0.22
C ASP A 40 -7.08 -8.95 -1.15
N LEU A 41 -7.58 -8.04 -1.99
CA LEU A 41 -7.12 -7.77 -3.34
C LEU A 41 -6.27 -6.49 -3.39
N ALA A 42 -5.43 -6.37 -4.42
CA ALA A 42 -4.64 -5.18 -4.67
C ALA A 42 -5.56 -3.98 -4.96
N ALA A 43 -5.10 -2.77 -4.61
CA ALA A 43 -5.93 -1.56 -4.73
C ALA A 43 -6.40 -1.23 -6.16
N TRP A 44 -5.76 -1.79 -7.19
CA TRP A 44 -6.15 -1.63 -8.59
C TRP A 44 -7.15 -2.69 -9.07
N ALA A 45 -7.35 -3.79 -8.33
CA ALA A 45 -8.13 -4.96 -8.73
C ALA A 45 -9.65 -4.79 -8.42
N THR A 46 -10.20 -3.60 -8.70
CA THR A 46 -11.62 -3.30 -8.42
C THR A 46 -12.57 -4.12 -9.27
N ASP A 47 -12.21 -4.39 -10.53
CA ASP A 47 -13.06 -5.11 -11.47
C ASP A 47 -13.15 -6.59 -11.10
N ILE A 48 -12.02 -7.17 -10.70
CA ILE A 48 -11.93 -8.53 -10.14
C ILE A 48 -12.78 -8.64 -8.86
N ALA A 49 -12.72 -7.63 -7.98
CA ALA A 49 -13.57 -7.60 -6.80
C ALA A 49 -15.07 -7.54 -7.14
N ALA A 50 -15.44 -6.82 -8.20
CA ALA A 50 -16.83 -6.73 -8.66
C ALA A 50 -17.32 -8.06 -9.21
N GLU A 51 -16.51 -8.75 -10.02
CA GLU A 51 -16.81 -10.09 -10.55
C GLU A 51 -17.02 -11.10 -9.42
N LEU A 52 -16.07 -11.17 -8.47
CA LEU A 52 -16.18 -12.06 -7.32
C LEU A 52 -17.42 -11.75 -6.45
N LYS A 53 -17.75 -10.47 -6.22
CA LYS A 53 -18.94 -10.11 -5.45
C LYS A 53 -20.23 -10.45 -6.18
N ALA A 54 -20.27 -10.30 -7.50
CA ALA A 54 -21.42 -10.62 -8.32
C ALA A 54 -21.70 -12.14 -8.36
N GLU A 55 -20.65 -12.96 -8.45
CA GLU A 55 -20.77 -14.40 -8.54
C GLU A 55 -21.02 -15.08 -7.18
N TYR A 56 -20.29 -14.65 -6.15
CA TYR A 56 -20.27 -15.32 -4.85
C TYR A 56 -21.09 -14.61 -3.77
N GLY A 57 -21.54 -13.37 -4.02
CA GLY A 57 -22.43 -12.64 -3.11
C GLY A 57 -21.87 -12.54 -1.69
N ASP A 58 -22.64 -12.99 -0.70
CA ASP A 58 -22.27 -12.91 0.73
C ASP A 58 -21.40 -14.07 1.21
N LEU A 59 -21.04 -14.99 0.31
CA LEU A 59 -20.01 -15.99 0.62
C LEU A 59 -18.64 -15.33 0.86
N VAL A 60 -18.40 -14.17 0.23
CA VAL A 60 -17.11 -13.46 0.26
C VAL A 60 -17.22 -12.10 0.95
N GLU A 61 -16.22 -11.80 1.78
CA GLU A 61 -15.93 -10.44 2.26
C GLU A 61 -14.69 -9.94 1.53
N LEU A 62 -14.86 -8.91 0.70
CA LEU A 62 -13.80 -8.43 -0.19
C LEU A 62 -13.19 -7.13 0.30
N ARG A 63 -11.87 -7.03 0.14
CA ARG A 63 -11.12 -5.78 0.32
C ARG A 63 -10.32 -5.49 -0.92
N VAL A 64 -10.23 -4.20 -1.24
CA VAL A 64 -9.43 -3.68 -2.35
C VAL A 64 -8.47 -2.66 -1.76
N GLY A 65 -7.20 -3.04 -1.66
CA GLY A 65 -6.21 -2.30 -0.88
C GLY A 65 -6.62 -2.21 0.59
N ALA A 66 -6.70 -0.98 1.10
CA ALA A 66 -7.08 -0.70 2.49
C ALA A 66 -8.59 -0.47 2.68
N MET A 67 -9.41 -0.71 1.66
CA MET A 67 -10.84 -0.36 1.66
C MET A 67 -11.73 -1.60 1.59
N THR A 68 -12.87 -1.55 2.26
CA THR A 68 -13.93 -2.53 2.08
C THR A 68 -14.57 -2.40 0.70
N PHE A 69 -15.00 -3.52 0.15
CA PHE A 69 -15.76 -3.55 -1.08
C PHE A 69 -17.14 -4.18 -0.85
N PRO A 70 -18.25 -3.59 -1.35
CA PRO A 70 -18.33 -2.39 -2.20
C PRO A 70 -18.45 -1.07 -1.41
N ALA A 71 -18.50 -1.11 -0.07
CA ALA A 71 -18.82 0.05 0.76
C ALA A 71 -17.76 1.18 0.72
N LYS A 72 -16.54 0.90 0.24
CA LYS A 72 -15.44 1.87 0.12
C LYS A 72 -15.10 2.54 1.45
N GLN A 73 -15.23 1.82 2.55
CA GLN A 73 -14.83 2.31 3.86
C GLN A 73 -13.39 1.89 4.13
N LEU A 74 -12.60 2.82 4.67
CA LEU A 74 -11.21 2.52 5.03
C LEU A 74 -11.20 1.52 6.20
N TRP A 75 -10.72 0.30 5.95
CA TRP A 75 -10.49 -0.71 6.98
C TRP A 75 -9.06 -0.61 7.48
N VAL A 76 -8.74 0.48 8.16
CA VAL A 76 -7.50 0.60 8.93
C VAL A 76 -7.85 1.19 10.28
N ASN A 77 -7.17 0.72 11.33
CA ASN A 77 -7.30 1.38 12.62
C ASN A 77 -6.72 2.81 12.53
N GLU A 78 -7.21 3.68 13.40
CA GLU A 78 -6.74 5.08 13.44
C GLU A 78 -5.23 5.18 13.66
N TYR A 79 -4.67 4.22 14.38
CA TYR A 79 -3.24 4.12 14.66
C TYR A 79 -2.39 3.92 13.38
N SER A 80 -2.85 3.13 12.43
CA SER A 80 -2.22 2.96 11.11
C SER A 80 -2.26 4.26 10.31
N ARG A 81 -3.20 5.16 10.60
CA ARG A 81 -3.30 6.50 10.01
C ARG A 81 -2.42 7.53 10.71
N GLN A 82 -1.65 7.19 11.73
CA GLN A 82 -0.74 8.14 12.38
C GLN A 82 0.66 8.06 11.76
N LEU A 83 1.20 9.19 11.28
CA LEU A 83 2.62 9.25 10.92
C LEU A 83 3.37 9.29 12.25
N ARG A 84 4.27 8.34 12.47
CA ARG A 84 5.16 8.37 13.62
C ARG A 84 6.44 9.09 13.25
N GLY A 85 6.96 9.87 14.18
CA GLY A 85 8.21 10.61 14.01
C GLY A 85 8.00 12.12 14.06
N ALA A 86 9.11 12.83 14.14
CA ALA A 86 9.12 14.28 14.01
C ALA A 86 9.06 14.66 12.52
N PRO A 87 8.48 15.83 12.19
CA PRO A 87 8.64 16.43 10.86
C PRO A 87 10.12 16.53 10.46
N ALA A 88 10.42 16.36 9.17
CA ALA A 88 11.79 16.34 8.64
C ALA A 88 12.55 17.63 8.99
N GLU A 89 11.85 18.76 9.02
CA GLU A 89 12.41 20.07 9.33
C GLU A 89 12.95 20.15 10.76
N ARG A 90 12.35 19.40 11.70
CA ARG A 90 12.86 19.32 13.08
C ARG A 90 14.18 18.56 13.18
N ALA A 91 14.47 17.69 12.22
CA ALA A 91 15.75 17.02 12.07
C ALA A 91 16.73 17.83 11.20
N GLY A 92 16.36 19.04 10.76
CA GLY A 92 17.16 19.84 9.83
C GLY A 92 17.21 19.24 8.42
N LEU A 93 16.18 18.51 8.01
CA LEU A 93 16.05 17.95 6.67
C LEU A 93 14.95 18.70 5.89
N ASP A 94 15.23 18.96 4.62
CA ASP A 94 14.27 19.50 3.66
C ASP A 94 13.98 18.43 2.60
N VAL A 95 12.70 18.10 2.41
CA VAL A 95 12.25 17.00 1.54
C VAL A 95 11.28 17.55 0.51
N ARG A 96 11.58 17.37 -0.77
CA ARG A 96 10.70 17.79 -1.88
C ARG A 96 10.61 16.73 -2.95
N ALA A 97 9.43 16.57 -3.55
CA ALA A 97 9.28 15.76 -4.75
C ALA A 97 10.05 16.42 -5.91
N ALA A 98 10.81 15.63 -6.67
CA ALA A 98 11.56 16.15 -7.82
C ALA A 98 10.64 16.57 -8.97
N THR A 99 9.48 15.89 -9.10
CA THR A 99 8.42 16.21 -10.06
C THR A 99 7.05 16.01 -9.42
N PRO A 100 5.99 16.69 -9.91
CA PRO A 100 4.63 16.41 -9.45
C PRO A 100 4.25 14.95 -9.64
N LEU A 101 3.60 14.37 -8.62
CA LEU A 101 3.03 13.03 -8.67
C LEU A 101 1.53 13.11 -8.94
N SER A 102 1.04 12.36 -9.92
CA SER A 102 -0.40 12.18 -10.17
C SER A 102 -0.74 10.69 -10.07
N VAL A 103 -1.75 10.38 -9.26
CA VAL A 103 -2.25 9.02 -9.08
C VAL A 103 -3.60 8.91 -9.78
N ARG A 104 -3.67 8.11 -10.84
CA ARG A 104 -4.89 7.92 -11.64
C ARG A 104 -5.48 6.52 -11.54
N THR A 105 -4.75 5.60 -10.91
CA THR A 105 -5.15 4.20 -10.74
C THR A 105 -4.82 3.77 -9.30
N GLY A 106 -5.34 2.62 -8.87
CA GLY A 106 -4.95 2.02 -7.60
C GLY A 106 -3.54 1.42 -7.57
N ARG A 107 -2.73 1.60 -8.63
CA ARG A 107 -1.34 1.10 -8.66
C ARG A 107 -0.41 2.06 -7.92
N SER A 108 0.57 1.50 -7.21
CA SER A 108 1.60 2.26 -6.51
C SER A 108 2.49 3.04 -7.50
N PRO A 109 2.46 4.37 -7.51
CA PRO A 109 3.38 5.14 -8.32
C PRO A 109 4.70 5.36 -7.56
N ARG A 110 5.81 5.40 -8.29
CA ARG A 110 7.13 5.78 -7.76
C ARG A 110 7.55 7.13 -8.28
N LYS A 111 8.19 7.92 -7.42
CA LYS A 111 8.76 9.21 -7.76
C LYS A 111 10.00 9.50 -6.95
N ASP A 112 10.93 10.14 -7.63
CA ASP A 112 12.13 10.65 -7.00
C ASP A 112 11.80 11.79 -6.04
N VAL A 113 12.42 11.73 -4.87
CA VAL A 113 12.46 12.85 -3.92
C VAL A 113 13.89 13.35 -3.77
N LEU A 114 14.00 14.65 -3.54
CA LEU A 114 15.24 15.30 -3.14
C LEU A 114 15.21 15.52 -1.63
N VAL A 115 16.19 14.95 -0.94
CA VAL A 115 16.43 15.20 0.49
C VAL A 115 17.67 16.07 0.64
N THR A 116 17.53 17.21 1.32
CA THR A 116 18.62 18.15 1.57
C THR A 116 18.90 18.23 3.06
N ASN A 117 20.14 17.95 3.46
CA ASN A 117 20.60 18.16 4.83
C ASN A 117 20.93 19.65 5.05
N ARG A 118 20.25 20.28 6.02
CA ARG A 118 20.43 21.69 6.41
C ARG A 118 21.25 21.85 7.69
N THR A 119 21.73 20.75 8.27
CA THR A 119 22.59 20.78 9.45
C THR A 119 24.06 20.96 9.09
N ASP A 120 24.88 21.21 10.10
CA ASP A 120 26.33 21.38 10.02
C ASP A 120 27.11 20.06 10.16
N HIS A 121 26.41 18.93 10.23
CA HIS A 121 26.98 17.59 10.33
C HIS A 121 26.32 16.63 9.34
N GLU A 122 27.02 15.54 9.02
CA GLU A 122 26.46 14.47 8.18
C GLU A 122 25.30 13.76 8.91
N GLN A 123 24.26 13.42 8.16
CA GLN A 123 23.15 12.60 8.65
C GLN A 123 23.02 11.31 7.83
N VAL A 124 22.51 10.25 8.47
CA VAL A 124 22.17 9.00 7.78
C VAL A 124 20.66 8.83 7.77
N LEU A 125 20.07 8.88 6.58
CA LEU A 125 18.67 8.58 6.37
C LEU A 125 18.48 7.06 6.26
N LEU A 126 17.86 6.46 7.27
CA LEU A 126 17.54 5.03 7.30
C LEU A 126 16.14 4.80 6.71
N THR A 127 16.07 4.09 5.59
CA THR A 127 14.81 3.72 4.93
C THR A 127 14.72 2.20 4.74
N MET A 128 13.65 1.73 4.09
CA MET A 128 13.49 0.33 3.66
C MET A 128 13.85 0.16 2.18
N GLY A 129 14.77 0.99 1.66
CA GLY A 129 15.08 1.09 0.23
C GLY A 129 14.26 2.17 -0.49
N GLU A 130 13.01 2.39 -0.05
CA GLU A 130 12.10 3.42 -0.58
C GLU A 130 11.54 4.29 0.56
N LEU A 131 11.07 5.49 0.23
CA LEU A 131 10.31 6.34 1.16
C LEU A 131 8.81 6.13 0.96
N GLY A 132 8.16 5.55 1.98
CA GLY A 132 6.71 5.48 2.03
C GLY A 132 6.09 6.87 2.11
N SER A 133 5.03 7.10 1.32
CA SER A 133 4.33 8.37 1.26
C SER A 133 2.85 8.22 1.59
N ARG A 134 2.23 9.33 2.02
CA ARG A 134 0.77 9.48 2.06
C ARG A 134 0.34 10.43 0.96
N VAL A 135 -0.76 10.08 0.32
CA VAL A 135 -1.43 10.91 -0.67
C VAL A 135 -2.60 11.58 0.03
N THR A 136 -2.66 12.90 -0.04
CA THR A 136 -3.79 13.69 0.45
C THR A 136 -4.56 14.30 -0.72
N ASP A 137 -5.86 14.49 -0.56
CA ASP A 137 -6.64 15.34 -1.48
C ASP A 137 -6.36 16.84 -1.23
N GLY A 138 -6.98 17.70 -2.04
CA GLY A 138 -6.85 19.16 -1.91
C GLY A 138 -7.45 19.74 -0.63
N SER A 139 -8.22 18.95 0.13
CA SER A 139 -8.77 19.31 1.44
C SER A 139 -7.88 18.82 2.60
N GLY A 140 -6.79 18.11 2.31
CA GLY A 140 -5.88 17.55 3.30
C GLY A 140 -6.29 16.18 3.85
N ASN A 141 -7.33 15.55 3.32
CA ASN A 141 -7.72 14.20 3.75
C ASN A 141 -6.77 13.17 3.13
N VAL A 142 -6.34 12.18 3.90
CA VAL A 142 -5.56 11.05 3.36
C VAL A 142 -6.44 10.20 2.45
N VAL A 143 -6.09 10.14 1.17
CA VAL A 143 -6.76 9.35 0.12
C VAL A 143 -5.96 8.13 -0.34
N GLY A 144 -4.71 8.01 0.09
CA GLY A 144 -3.88 6.85 -0.20
C GLY A 144 -2.68 6.76 0.72
N MET A 145 -2.30 5.55 1.12
CA MET A 145 -1.05 5.29 1.84
C MET A 145 -0.71 3.81 1.76
N PHE A 146 0.55 3.49 2.00
CA PHE A 146 0.94 2.11 2.25
C PHE A 146 0.39 1.62 3.60
N VAL A 147 -0.18 0.42 3.62
CA VAL A 147 -0.70 -0.25 4.82
C VAL A 147 -0.31 -1.72 4.75
N GLY A 148 0.50 -2.16 5.70
CA GLY A 148 0.87 -3.57 5.82
C GLY A 148 2.26 -3.75 6.44
N PRO A 149 2.64 -5.02 6.72
CA PRO A 149 4.02 -5.34 7.05
C PRO A 149 4.92 -5.06 5.85
N GLN A 150 6.07 -4.44 6.08
CA GLN A 150 7.09 -4.21 5.05
C GLN A 150 8.40 -4.89 5.50
N PRO A 151 8.61 -6.17 5.18
CA PRO A 151 9.79 -6.95 5.60
C PRO A 151 10.99 -6.65 4.68
N LEU A 152 11.24 -5.38 4.40
CA LEU A 152 12.36 -4.96 3.56
C LEU A 152 13.59 -4.65 4.41
N PRO A 153 14.81 -4.91 3.89
CA PRO A 153 16.04 -4.60 4.60
C PRO A 153 16.15 -3.09 4.84
N ARG A 154 16.72 -2.72 5.99
CA ARG A 154 17.00 -1.32 6.29
C ARG A 154 18.22 -0.86 5.50
N VAL A 155 18.05 0.20 4.71
CA VAL A 155 19.09 0.82 3.88
C VAL A 155 19.43 2.20 4.43
N GLY A 156 20.71 2.53 4.54
CA GLY A 156 21.19 3.83 5.01
C GLY A 156 21.74 4.68 3.87
N PHE A 157 21.24 5.90 3.74
CA PHE A 157 21.71 6.90 2.78
C PHE A 157 22.41 8.03 3.51
N ARG A 158 23.69 8.25 3.23
CA ARG A 158 24.45 9.37 3.82
C ARG A 158 24.08 10.67 3.12
N LEU A 159 23.74 11.67 3.92
CA LEU A 159 23.41 13.02 3.49
C LEU A 159 24.54 13.96 3.91
N GLY A 160 25.40 14.27 2.94
CA GLY A 160 26.54 15.17 3.14
C GLY A 160 26.13 16.62 3.44
N LEU A 161 27.13 17.42 3.82
CA LEU A 161 26.97 18.86 4.02
C LEU A 161 26.61 19.55 2.69
N MET A 162 25.88 20.67 2.74
CA MET A 162 25.31 21.39 1.59
C MET A 162 26.03 21.17 0.24
N GLY A 163 25.34 20.52 -0.72
CA GLY A 163 25.78 20.44 -2.11
C GLY A 163 25.42 19.15 -2.85
N ALA A 164 25.17 18.05 -2.12
CA ALA A 164 24.82 16.77 -2.73
C ALA A 164 23.34 16.45 -2.49
N GLY A 165 22.49 16.81 -3.46
CA GLY A 165 21.11 16.35 -3.49
C GLY A 165 21.08 14.85 -3.79
N LEU A 166 20.51 14.05 -2.89
CA LEU A 166 20.31 12.62 -3.15
C LEU A 166 18.93 12.40 -3.78
N CYS A 167 18.93 11.70 -4.91
CA CYS A 167 17.76 11.22 -5.61
C CYS A 167 17.46 9.81 -5.09
N LEU A 168 16.31 9.60 -4.46
CA LEU A 168 15.86 8.28 -4.00
C LEU A 168 14.78 7.78 -4.96
N CYS A 169 15.01 6.62 -5.60
CA CYS A 169 14.08 5.98 -6.54
C CYS A 169 13.07 5.06 -5.84
#